data_AF-A0A853AX64-F1
#
_entry.id   AF-A0A853AX64-F1
#
_cell.length_a   1.000
_cell.length_b   1.000
_cell.length_c   1.000
_cell.angle_alpha   90.00
_cell.angle_beta   90.00
_cell.angle_gamma   90.00
#
_symmetry.space_group_name_H-M   'P 1'
#
loop_
_entity.id
_entity.type
_entity.pdbx_description
1 polymer ?
#
loop_
_entity_poly.entity_id
_entity_poly.type
_entity_poly.pdbx_seq_one_letter_code
_entity_poly.pdbx_strand_id
1 'polypeptide(L)'
;MKRSLIAVAGAAALVAVAAPAAVADEDVVTTVSTGDRAAALAYWTPERMTASDPSTEPPPETIGTVRPGPVPAGVGKLYFTSVPRGDSSCTATAVPSASKDVVLTAGHCVNGGLTPQGVPVEVTNLVFVPSYADGSAPHGVYPVRAFAWPGTYRGPSSSRDDVAVLALDPVRGTHVADAAGTQQVSFDRPPSPVATDILGYPVSRLAHGQKVQQCDVTA
;
A
#
# COMPACT_ATOMS: atom_id res chain seq x y z
N MET A 1 48.10 58.96 -42.40
CA MET A 1 47.67 58.16 -41.24
C MET A 1 46.26 57.61 -41.50
N LYS A 2 46.13 56.37 -41.94
CA LYS A 2 44.86 55.63 -41.99
C LYS A 2 45.13 54.23 -41.46
N ARG A 3 44.61 53.93 -40.27
CA ARG A 3 44.79 52.67 -39.55
C ARG A 3 43.75 51.66 -40.05
N SER A 4 44.24 50.52 -40.53
CA SER A 4 43.43 49.34 -40.85
C SER A 4 42.89 48.69 -39.57
N LEU A 5 41.61 48.33 -39.55
CA LEU A 5 40.99 47.52 -38.51
C LEU A 5 40.71 46.13 -39.10
N ILE A 6 41.39 45.12 -38.60
CA ILE A 6 41.12 43.70 -38.89
C ILE A 6 40.12 43.23 -37.84
N ALA A 7 38.93 42.82 -38.26
CA ALA A 7 37.94 42.19 -37.41
C ALA A 7 38.24 40.69 -37.28
N VAL A 8 38.52 40.24 -36.05
CA VAL A 8 38.66 38.82 -35.73
C VAL A 8 37.28 38.31 -35.29
N ALA A 9 36.66 37.46 -36.10
CA ALA A 9 35.44 36.75 -35.74
C ALA A 9 35.81 35.55 -34.86
N GLY A 10 35.55 35.64 -33.55
CA GLY A 10 35.68 34.52 -32.62
C GLY A 10 34.49 33.59 -32.72
N ALA A 11 34.71 32.33 -33.09
CA ALA A 11 33.69 31.29 -33.00
C ALA A 11 33.51 30.90 -31.52
N ALA A 12 32.35 31.21 -30.95
CA ALA A 12 31.97 30.74 -29.62
C ALA A 12 31.48 29.29 -29.74
N ALA A 13 32.26 28.34 -29.20
CA ALA A 13 31.83 26.95 -29.05
C ALA A 13 30.82 26.87 -27.89
N LEU A 14 29.57 26.55 -28.21
CA LEU A 14 28.54 26.21 -27.22
C LEU A 14 28.85 24.83 -26.64
N VAL A 15 29.34 24.80 -25.41
CA VAL A 15 29.45 23.57 -24.62
C VAL A 15 28.06 23.28 -24.04
N ALA A 16 27.36 22.30 -24.63
CA ALA A 16 26.15 21.77 -24.03
C ALA A 16 26.52 20.97 -22.78
N VAL A 17 26.32 21.57 -21.61
CA VAL A 17 26.38 20.83 -20.34
C VAL A 17 25.15 19.94 -20.30
N ALA A 18 25.34 18.64 -20.47
CA ALA A 18 24.29 17.66 -20.21
C ALA A 18 23.89 17.80 -18.73
N ALA A 19 22.63 18.14 -18.47
CA ALA A 19 22.08 18.04 -17.13
C ALA A 19 22.25 16.59 -16.65
N PRO A 20 22.70 16.34 -15.42
CA PRO A 20 22.73 14.99 -14.89
C PRO A 20 21.32 14.42 -14.95
N ALA A 21 21.18 13.23 -15.55
CA ALA A 21 19.95 12.46 -15.43
C ALA A 21 19.63 12.33 -13.94
N ALA A 22 18.44 12.75 -13.51
CA ALA A 22 17.98 12.50 -12.16
C ALA A 22 18.09 10.98 -11.92
N VAL A 23 18.94 10.58 -10.97
CA VAL A 23 18.92 9.20 -10.47
C VAL A 23 17.52 9.04 -9.90
N ALA A 24 16.68 8.22 -10.54
CA ALA A 24 15.40 7.87 -9.96
C ALA A 24 15.71 7.20 -8.61
N ASP A 25 15.11 7.68 -7.52
CA ASP A 25 15.18 6.99 -6.24
C ASP A 25 14.66 5.57 -6.47
N GLU A 26 15.52 4.56 -6.34
CA GLU A 26 15.14 3.15 -6.58
C GLU A 26 14.07 2.71 -5.58
N ASP A 27 13.13 1.90 -6.04
CA ASP A 27 12.10 1.31 -5.18
C ASP A 27 12.75 0.44 -4.09
N VAL A 28 12.23 0.53 -2.87
CA VAL A 28 12.70 -0.32 -1.78
C VAL A 28 11.95 -1.64 -1.85
N VAL A 29 12.68 -2.74 -2.05
CA VAL A 29 12.11 -4.09 -2.14
C VAL A 29 12.52 -4.91 -0.93
N THR A 30 11.54 -5.48 -0.23
CA THR A 30 11.75 -6.41 0.88
C THR A 30 11.19 -7.79 0.55
N THR A 31 12.01 -8.82 0.68
CA THR A 31 11.58 -10.22 0.56
C THR A 31 11.35 -10.82 1.94
N VAL A 32 10.26 -11.56 2.13
CA VAL A 32 9.91 -12.23 3.38
C VAL A 32 10.36 -13.69 3.31
N SER A 33 11.06 -14.20 4.31
CA SER A 33 11.57 -15.57 4.29
C SER A 33 10.45 -16.62 4.36
N THR A 34 10.69 -17.84 3.90
CA THR A 34 9.67 -18.91 3.97
C THR A 34 9.28 -19.23 5.42
N GLY A 35 10.22 -19.13 6.36
CA GLY A 35 9.96 -19.30 7.79
C GLY A 35 9.02 -18.22 8.32
N ASP A 36 9.28 -16.96 7.99
CA ASP A 36 8.45 -15.83 8.45
C ASP A 36 7.05 -15.86 7.85
N ARG A 37 6.90 -16.32 6.60
CA ARG A 37 5.58 -16.51 5.97
C ARG A 37 4.77 -17.60 6.66
N ALA A 38 5.41 -18.71 7.02
CA ALA A 38 4.76 -19.76 7.81
C ALA A 38 4.41 -19.28 9.22
N ALA A 39 5.30 -18.51 9.85
CA ALA A 39 5.04 -17.90 11.16
C ALA A 39 3.86 -16.92 11.10
N ALA A 40 3.78 -16.07 10.06
CA ALA A 40 2.67 -15.14 9.85
C ALA A 40 1.32 -15.86 9.77
N LEU A 41 1.26 -16.98 9.03
CA LEU A 41 0.06 -17.82 8.93
C LEU A 41 -0.34 -18.44 10.28
N ALA A 42 0.63 -18.90 11.07
CA ALA A 42 0.37 -19.46 12.40
C ALA A 42 -0.01 -18.38 13.43
N TYR A 43 0.51 -17.16 13.27
CA TYR A 43 0.31 -16.04 14.17
C TYR A 43 -1.13 -15.50 14.10
N TRP A 44 -1.68 -15.38 12.89
CA TRP A 44 -2.99 -14.80 12.64
C TRP A 44 -4.12 -15.83 12.69
N THR A 45 -4.57 -16.16 13.90
CA THR A 45 -5.81 -16.93 14.09
C THR A 45 -7.05 -16.04 13.91
N PRO A 46 -8.24 -16.61 13.66
CA PRO A 46 -9.49 -15.86 13.62
C PRO A 46 -9.71 -15.01 14.88
N GLU A 47 -9.43 -15.56 16.06
CA GLU A 47 -9.57 -14.88 17.34
C GLU A 47 -8.65 -13.66 17.42
N ARG A 48 -7.40 -13.81 16.94
CA ARG A 48 -6.44 -12.72 16.91
C ARG A 48 -6.81 -11.65 15.90
N MET A 49 -7.27 -12.03 14.71
CA MET A 49 -7.75 -11.10 13.68
C MET A 49 -8.94 -10.25 14.17
N THR A 50 -9.84 -10.86 14.94
CA THR A 50 -10.95 -10.14 15.58
C THR A 50 -10.48 -9.25 16.73
N ALA A 51 -9.41 -9.63 17.43
CA ALA A 51 -8.85 -8.88 18.56
C ALA A 51 -7.86 -7.77 18.17
N SER A 52 -7.29 -7.80 16.97
CA SER A 52 -6.16 -6.94 16.55
C SER A 52 -6.49 -5.45 16.32
N ASP A 53 -7.69 -5.02 16.69
CA ASP A 53 -8.17 -3.66 16.46
C ASP A 53 -8.63 -2.92 17.73
N PRO A 54 -7.92 -2.95 18.88
CA PRO A 54 -8.31 -2.15 20.03
C PRO A 54 -7.88 -0.69 19.79
N SER A 55 -8.55 0.00 18.88
CA SER A 55 -8.33 1.44 18.66
C SER A 55 -8.78 2.21 19.89
N THR A 56 -7.81 2.75 20.64
CA THR A 56 -8.05 3.78 21.66
C THR A 56 -8.27 5.17 21.06
N GLU A 57 -7.97 5.34 19.76
CA GLU A 57 -8.12 6.60 19.03
C GLU A 57 -9.55 7.16 19.20
N PRO A 58 -9.69 8.46 19.48
CA PRO A 58 -10.98 9.14 19.39
C PRO A 58 -11.57 8.86 18.00
N PRO A 59 -12.88 8.60 17.90
CA PRO A 59 -13.49 8.40 16.60
C PRO A 59 -13.20 9.63 15.72
N PRO A 60 -12.84 9.46 14.44
CA PRO A 60 -12.95 10.56 13.49
C PRO A 60 -14.41 11.06 13.52
N GLU A 61 -14.61 12.37 13.37
CA GLU A 61 -15.93 13.03 13.46
C GLU A 61 -16.97 12.45 12.48
N THR A 62 -16.52 11.73 11.44
CA THR A 62 -17.37 10.99 10.50
C THR A 62 -16.65 9.72 10.05
N ILE A 63 -17.37 8.60 10.04
CA ILE A 63 -16.95 7.34 9.42
C ILE A 63 -17.85 7.03 8.22
N GLY A 64 -17.36 6.20 7.29
CA GLY A 64 -18.19 5.63 6.23
C GLY A 64 -19.32 4.77 6.80
N THR A 65 -20.18 4.27 5.90
CA THR A 65 -21.25 3.34 6.26
C THR A 65 -20.84 1.91 5.97
N VAL A 66 -21.38 0.94 6.71
CA VAL A 66 -21.16 -0.48 6.37
C VAL A 66 -21.62 -0.69 4.94
N ARG A 67 -20.74 -1.23 4.09
CA ARG A 67 -21.06 -1.44 2.68
C ARG A 67 -22.30 -2.32 2.55
N PRO A 68 -23.29 -1.95 1.74
CA PRO A 68 -24.39 -2.85 1.42
C PRO A 68 -23.92 -3.98 0.50
N GLY A 69 -24.33 -5.21 0.81
CA GLY A 69 -24.06 -6.38 -0.04
C GLY A 69 -22.65 -6.97 0.14
N PRO A 70 -22.21 -7.84 -0.80
CA PRO A 70 -20.93 -8.52 -0.70
C PRO A 70 -19.75 -7.54 -0.80
N VAL A 71 -18.60 -7.88 -0.20
CA VAL A 71 -17.34 -7.15 -0.41
C VAL A 71 -16.97 -7.23 -1.90
N PRO A 72 -16.55 -6.12 -2.55
CA PRO A 72 -16.21 -6.19 -3.96
C PRO A 72 -14.96 -7.04 -4.18
N ALA A 73 -14.88 -7.68 -5.35
CA ALA A 73 -13.83 -8.62 -5.70
C ALA A 73 -12.43 -8.05 -5.40
N GLY A 74 -11.55 -8.87 -4.85
CA GLY A 74 -10.17 -8.50 -4.54
C GLY A 74 -9.99 -7.53 -3.37
N VAL A 75 -11.03 -6.92 -2.80
CA VAL A 75 -10.89 -6.06 -1.61
C VAL A 75 -10.82 -6.91 -0.35
N GLY A 76 -9.85 -6.61 0.51
CA GLY A 76 -9.64 -7.36 1.75
C GLY A 76 -8.90 -6.58 2.81
N LYS A 77 -8.75 -7.24 3.95
CA LYS A 77 -8.03 -6.69 5.09
C LYS A 77 -6.60 -7.20 5.08
N LEU A 78 -5.65 -6.30 5.31
CA LEU A 78 -4.23 -6.59 5.45
C LEU A 78 -3.90 -6.58 6.95
N TYR A 79 -3.34 -7.66 7.46
CA TYR A 79 -2.92 -7.78 8.86
C TYR A 79 -1.41 -7.82 8.95
N PHE A 80 -0.86 -7.19 9.99
CA PHE A 80 0.58 -7.13 10.25
C PHE A 80 0.87 -6.78 11.70
N THR A 81 2.09 -7.05 12.14
CA THR A 81 2.60 -6.60 13.43
C THR A 81 3.60 -5.48 13.20
N SER A 82 3.33 -4.31 13.78
CA SER A 82 4.25 -3.18 13.85
C SER A 82 5.10 -3.32 15.11
N VAL A 83 6.38 -3.63 15.02
CA VAL A 83 7.24 -3.71 16.21
C VAL A 83 7.86 -2.34 16.49
N PRO A 84 7.74 -1.76 17.70
CA PRO A 84 7.21 -2.33 18.96
C PRO A 84 5.74 -1.97 19.29
N ARG A 85 4.96 -1.48 18.33
CA ARG A 85 3.59 -0.95 18.53
C ARG A 85 2.50 -2.01 18.70
N GLY A 86 2.73 -3.24 18.24
CA GLY A 86 1.79 -4.37 18.31
C GLY A 86 1.08 -4.67 17.00
N ASP A 87 -0.02 -5.42 17.12
CA ASP A 87 -0.84 -5.86 15.99
C ASP A 87 -1.58 -4.69 15.35
N SER A 88 -1.72 -4.73 14.03
CA SER A 88 -2.27 -3.65 13.23
C SER A 88 -2.93 -4.19 11.96
N SER A 89 -3.78 -3.36 11.36
CA SER A 89 -4.44 -3.71 10.12
C SER A 89 -4.59 -2.52 9.18
N CYS A 90 -4.68 -2.85 7.89
CA CYS A 90 -4.92 -1.93 6.78
C CYS A 90 -5.98 -2.55 5.84
N THR A 91 -6.32 -1.83 4.77
CA THR A 91 -7.06 -2.39 3.63
C THR A 91 -6.11 -2.56 2.45
N ALA A 92 -6.28 -3.65 1.70
CA ALA A 92 -5.56 -3.86 0.45
C ALA A 92 -6.50 -4.37 -0.64
N THR A 93 -6.10 -4.21 -1.90
CA THR A 93 -6.90 -4.61 -3.06
C THR A 93 -6.08 -5.43 -4.04
N ALA A 94 -6.54 -6.63 -4.39
CA ALA A 94 -5.97 -7.45 -5.44
C ALA A 94 -6.20 -6.83 -6.83
N VAL A 95 -5.14 -6.80 -7.63
CA VAL A 95 -5.13 -6.20 -8.98
C VAL A 95 -4.68 -7.22 -10.02
N PRO A 96 -5.11 -7.07 -11.29
CA PRO A 96 -4.61 -7.90 -12.38
C PRO A 96 -3.09 -7.88 -12.45
N SER A 97 -2.48 -9.06 -12.53
CA SER A 97 -1.04 -9.24 -12.62
C SER A 97 -0.72 -10.57 -13.29
N ALA A 98 0.44 -10.68 -13.92
CA ALA A 98 0.87 -11.93 -14.57
C ALA A 98 0.99 -13.10 -13.57
N SER A 99 1.38 -12.80 -12.33
CA SER A 99 1.48 -13.80 -11.25
C SER A 99 0.15 -14.11 -10.57
N LYS A 100 -0.91 -13.33 -10.83
CA LYS A 100 -2.23 -13.42 -10.16
C LYS A 100 -2.22 -13.17 -8.65
N ASP A 101 -1.11 -12.65 -8.13
CA ASP A 101 -0.79 -12.64 -6.70
C ASP A 101 -0.34 -11.26 -6.21
N VAL A 102 -0.86 -10.19 -6.81
CA VAL A 102 -0.47 -8.81 -6.46
C VAL A 102 -1.64 -8.08 -5.81
N VAL A 103 -1.35 -7.43 -4.68
CA VAL A 103 -2.25 -6.48 -4.02
C VAL A 103 -1.59 -5.11 -3.88
N LEU A 104 -2.41 -4.06 -3.93
CA LEU A 104 -2.02 -2.68 -3.64
C LEU A 104 -2.53 -2.25 -2.27
N THR A 105 -1.73 -1.45 -1.57
CA THR A 105 -2.04 -0.85 -0.26
C THR A 105 -1.26 0.46 -0.11
N ALA A 106 -1.40 1.14 1.02
CA ALA A 106 -0.57 2.31 1.35
C ALA A 106 0.85 1.91 1.76
N GLY A 107 1.83 2.78 1.47
CA GLY A 107 3.24 2.62 1.85
C GLY A 107 3.42 2.51 3.36
N HIS A 108 2.69 3.30 4.15
CA HIS A 108 2.75 3.24 5.61
C HIS A 108 2.32 1.89 6.21
N CYS A 109 1.55 1.06 5.48
CA CYS A 109 1.15 -0.27 5.94
C CYS A 109 2.30 -1.28 5.91
N VAL A 110 3.36 -1.01 5.15
CA VAL A 110 4.55 -1.87 5.05
C VAL A 110 5.83 -1.17 5.52
N ASN A 111 5.75 0.13 5.80
CA ASN A 111 6.83 0.93 6.35
C ASN A 111 6.26 1.82 7.47
N GLY A 112 6.42 1.38 8.72
CA GLY A 112 5.90 2.08 9.90
C GLY A 112 6.68 3.34 10.30
N GLY A 113 7.70 3.74 9.54
CA GLY A 113 8.54 4.89 9.82
C GLY A 113 9.36 4.71 11.09
N LEU A 114 9.46 5.78 11.90
CA LEU A 114 10.20 5.79 13.15
C LEU A 114 9.26 5.96 14.35
N THR A 115 9.66 5.42 15.51
CA THR A 115 9.07 5.79 16.81
C THR A 115 9.46 7.22 17.17
N PRO A 116 8.82 7.85 18.18
CA PRO A 116 9.23 9.16 18.68
C PRO A 116 10.69 9.19 19.18
N GLN A 117 11.26 8.03 19.51
CA GLN A 117 12.66 7.87 19.92
C GLN A 117 13.62 7.65 18.73
N GLY A 118 13.12 7.71 17.49
CA GLY A 118 13.93 7.51 16.29
C GLY A 118 14.24 6.05 15.96
N VAL A 119 13.54 5.09 16.58
CA VAL A 119 13.73 3.66 16.31
C VAL A 119 12.88 3.25 15.10
N PRO A 120 13.43 2.53 14.11
CA PRO A 120 12.63 1.98 13.01
C PRO A 120 11.48 1.10 13.50
N VAL A 121 10.29 1.30 12.94
CA VAL A 121 9.14 0.43 13.18
C VAL A 121 9.16 -0.67 12.13
N GLU A 122 9.48 -1.88 12.56
CA GLU A 122 9.51 -3.04 11.68
C GLU A 122 8.09 -3.57 11.44
N VAL A 123 7.78 -3.89 10.18
CA VAL A 123 6.52 -4.53 9.81
C VAL A 123 6.77 -6.01 9.55
N THR A 124 6.11 -6.86 10.33
CA THR A 124 6.24 -8.32 10.30
C THR A 124 4.87 -9.00 10.24
N ASN A 125 4.85 -10.33 10.09
CA ASN A 125 3.61 -11.13 10.07
C ASN A 125 2.57 -10.66 9.03
N LEU A 126 3.00 -10.23 7.84
CA LEU A 126 2.09 -9.70 6.83
C LEU A 126 1.21 -10.80 6.19
N VAL A 127 -0.11 -10.69 6.33
CA VAL A 127 -1.10 -11.54 5.63
C VAL A 127 -2.25 -10.72 5.05
N PHE A 128 -2.71 -11.11 3.86
CA PHE A 128 -3.90 -10.55 3.20
C PHE A 128 -5.09 -11.51 3.30
N VAL A 129 -6.25 -10.98 3.68
CA VAL A 129 -7.51 -11.73 3.83
C VAL A 129 -8.59 -11.11 2.94
N PRO A 130 -8.84 -11.67 1.74
CA PRO A 130 -9.86 -11.16 0.82
C PRO A 130 -11.26 -11.39 1.40
N SER A 131 -12.15 -10.40 1.23
CA SER A 131 -13.53 -10.43 1.72
C SER A 131 -13.66 -10.75 3.22
N TYR A 132 -12.70 -10.31 4.04
CA TYR A 132 -12.74 -10.50 5.49
C TYR A 132 -14.05 -9.95 6.10
N ALA A 133 -14.64 -10.69 7.04
CA ALA A 133 -15.76 -10.21 7.83
C ALA A 133 -15.85 -10.94 9.18
N ASP A 134 -15.82 -10.20 10.29
CA ASP A 134 -16.05 -10.71 11.65
C ASP A 134 -15.24 -12.00 11.98
N GLY A 135 -13.94 -12.01 11.67
CA GLY A 135 -13.05 -13.18 11.86
C GLY A 135 -13.08 -14.22 10.73
N SER A 136 -14.01 -14.10 9.78
CA SER A 136 -14.11 -15.00 8.62
C SER A 136 -13.10 -14.65 7.53
N ALA A 137 -12.49 -15.69 6.95
CA ALA A 137 -11.56 -15.61 5.82
C ALA A 137 -12.06 -16.51 4.66
N PRO A 138 -13.16 -16.16 3.98
CA PRO A 138 -13.85 -17.06 3.06
C PRO A 138 -13.00 -17.48 1.85
N HIS A 139 -12.05 -16.63 1.45
CA HIS A 139 -11.13 -16.91 0.34
C HIS A 139 -9.74 -17.37 0.80
N GLY A 140 -9.53 -17.54 2.11
CA GLY A 140 -8.25 -17.91 2.72
C GLY A 140 -7.43 -16.73 3.23
N VAL A 141 -6.25 -17.05 3.78
CA VAL A 141 -5.30 -16.11 4.37
C VAL A 141 -3.98 -16.25 3.61
N TYR A 142 -3.55 -15.20 2.92
CA TYR A 142 -2.42 -15.23 1.98
C TYR A 142 -1.22 -14.52 2.59
N PRO A 143 -0.09 -15.20 2.85
CA PRO A 143 1.08 -14.52 3.40
C PRO A 143 1.81 -13.72 2.32
N VAL A 144 2.33 -12.56 2.71
CA VAL A 144 3.13 -11.72 1.82
C VAL A 144 4.52 -12.32 1.66
N ARG A 145 4.96 -12.54 0.42
CA ARG A 145 6.33 -13.02 0.10
C ARG A 145 7.31 -11.93 -0.25
N ALA A 146 6.82 -10.81 -0.75
CA ALA A 146 7.63 -9.64 -0.99
C ALA A 146 6.74 -8.40 -1.01
N PHE A 147 7.31 -7.26 -0.68
CA PHE A 147 6.64 -5.98 -0.80
C PHE A 147 7.61 -4.90 -1.21
N ALA A 148 7.10 -3.88 -1.87
CA ALA A 148 7.86 -2.73 -2.30
C ALA A 148 7.07 -1.44 -2.16
N TRP A 149 7.79 -0.34 -1.95
CA TRP A 149 7.25 1.02 -1.96
C TRP A 149 8.23 1.96 -2.67
N PRO A 150 7.75 3.11 -3.19
CA PRO A 150 8.61 4.07 -3.89
C PRO A 150 9.76 4.53 -3.01
N GLY A 151 10.97 4.58 -3.57
CA GLY A 151 12.13 5.13 -2.87
C GLY A 151 11.92 6.56 -2.41
N THR A 152 11.07 7.32 -3.13
CA THR A 152 10.69 8.70 -2.82
C THR A 152 9.86 8.84 -1.53
N TYR A 153 9.20 7.78 -1.06
CA TYR A 153 8.34 7.82 0.12
C TYR A 153 9.17 8.01 1.39
N ARG A 154 9.09 9.19 1.99
CA ARG A 154 9.86 9.59 3.19
C ARG A 154 9.16 9.27 4.52
N GLY A 155 8.09 8.47 4.48
CA GLY A 155 7.32 8.06 5.65
C GLY A 155 5.92 8.68 5.72
N PRO A 156 5.17 8.45 6.83
CA PRO A 156 3.71 8.65 6.91
C PRO A 156 3.18 10.07 6.67
N SER A 157 4.05 11.08 6.60
CA SER A 157 3.68 12.45 6.25
C SER A 157 3.65 12.72 4.75
N SER A 158 4.20 11.81 3.93
CA SER A 158 4.12 11.92 2.47
C SER A 158 2.78 11.44 1.97
N SER A 159 2.04 12.28 1.26
CA SER A 159 0.75 11.93 0.68
C SER A 159 0.80 11.60 -0.82
N ARG A 160 1.90 11.92 -1.50
CA ARG A 160 1.99 11.80 -2.97
C ARG A 160 2.39 10.41 -3.45
N ASP A 161 3.12 9.68 -2.63
CA ASP A 161 3.74 8.39 -2.95
C ASP A 161 3.54 7.36 -1.84
N ASP A 162 2.51 7.54 -1.01
CA ASP A 162 2.08 6.58 0.02
C ASP A 162 1.35 5.39 -0.62
N VAL A 163 2.11 4.60 -1.38
CA VAL A 163 1.63 3.40 -2.07
C VAL A 163 2.64 2.27 -1.89
N ALA A 164 2.14 1.05 -1.79
CA ALA A 164 2.96 -0.15 -1.80
C ALA A 164 2.32 -1.25 -2.64
N VAL A 165 3.19 -2.08 -3.20
CA VAL A 165 2.83 -3.28 -3.97
C VAL A 165 3.30 -4.49 -3.18
N LEU A 166 2.41 -5.45 -2.95
CA LEU A 166 2.68 -6.67 -2.21
C LEU A 166 2.45 -7.87 -3.12
N ALA A 167 3.39 -8.81 -3.09
CA ALA A 167 3.28 -10.10 -3.75
C ALA A 167 2.94 -11.19 -2.72
N LEU A 168 1.93 -12.01 -2.99
CA LEU A 168 1.34 -12.98 -2.05
C LEU A 168 1.62 -14.43 -2.45
N ASP A 169 1.96 -15.32 -1.53
CA ASP A 169 2.01 -16.74 -1.87
C ASP A 169 0.61 -17.31 -2.15
N PRO A 170 0.45 -18.18 -3.17
CA PRO A 170 -0.79 -18.91 -3.36
C PRO A 170 -1.04 -19.85 -2.17
N VAL A 171 -2.31 -19.99 -1.79
CA VAL A 171 -2.72 -20.80 -0.65
C VAL A 171 -3.36 -22.07 -1.17
N ARG A 172 -2.82 -23.24 -0.80
CA ARG A 172 -3.27 -24.55 -1.29
C ARG A 172 -3.30 -24.64 -2.83
N GLY A 173 -2.37 -23.96 -3.48
CA GLY A 173 -2.25 -23.90 -4.95
C GLY A 173 -3.19 -22.90 -5.63
N THR A 174 -4.02 -22.18 -4.88
CA THR A 174 -4.93 -21.17 -5.41
C THR A 174 -4.32 -19.77 -5.30
N HIS A 175 -4.27 -19.05 -6.42
CA HIS A 175 -3.86 -17.64 -6.47
C HIS A 175 -4.97 -16.73 -5.95
N VAL A 176 -4.62 -15.57 -5.38
CA VAL A 176 -5.63 -14.68 -4.80
C VAL A 176 -6.61 -14.15 -5.85
N ALA A 177 -6.14 -13.83 -7.07
CA ALA A 177 -7.01 -13.35 -8.14
C ALA A 177 -8.02 -14.43 -8.59
N ASP A 178 -7.64 -15.70 -8.54
CA ASP A 178 -8.53 -16.81 -8.89
C ASP A 178 -9.55 -17.07 -7.76
N ALA A 179 -9.16 -16.88 -6.49
CA ALA A 179 -10.03 -17.11 -5.34
C ALA A 179 -11.04 -15.99 -5.09
N ALA A 180 -10.62 -14.73 -5.24
CA ALA A 180 -11.36 -13.55 -4.79
C ALA A 180 -11.62 -12.52 -5.90
N GLY A 181 -11.09 -12.74 -7.11
CA GLY A 181 -11.12 -11.76 -8.20
C GLY A 181 -10.19 -10.56 -7.95
N THR A 182 -10.31 -9.54 -8.80
CA THR A 182 -9.48 -8.33 -8.76
C THR A 182 -10.28 -7.08 -9.07
N GLN A 183 -9.75 -5.92 -8.69
CA GLN A 183 -10.18 -4.62 -9.20
C GLN A 183 -9.22 -4.12 -10.27
N GLN A 184 -9.76 -3.49 -11.31
CA GLN A 184 -8.92 -2.83 -12.32
C GLN A 184 -8.17 -1.66 -11.71
N VAL A 185 -6.94 -1.44 -12.19
CA VAL A 185 -6.11 -0.30 -11.80
C VAL A 185 -5.90 0.61 -13.00
N SER A 186 -6.01 1.92 -12.78
CA SER A 186 -5.60 2.94 -13.73
C SER A 186 -4.59 3.86 -13.06
N PHE A 187 -3.55 4.24 -13.81
CA PHE A 187 -2.56 5.24 -13.40
C PHE A 187 -2.78 6.58 -14.11
N ASP A 188 -3.80 6.65 -14.96
CA ASP A 188 -4.18 7.88 -15.64
C ASP A 188 -4.85 8.82 -14.63
N ARG A 189 -4.68 10.12 -14.83
CA ARG A 189 -5.40 11.10 -14.03
C ARG A 189 -6.90 10.93 -14.32
N PRO A 190 -7.75 10.64 -13.30
CA PRO A 190 -9.18 10.56 -13.52
C PRO A 190 -9.72 11.93 -13.93
N PRO A 191 -10.83 11.99 -14.70
CA PRO A 191 -11.57 13.22 -14.89
C PRO A 191 -11.95 13.84 -13.53
N SER A 192 -12.14 15.15 -13.47
CA SER A 192 -12.57 15.83 -12.25
C SER A 192 -13.69 16.81 -12.59
N PRO A 193 -14.85 16.74 -11.91
CA PRO A 193 -15.16 15.81 -10.82
C PRO A 193 -15.58 14.41 -11.29
N VAL A 194 -15.30 13.38 -10.50
CA VAL A 194 -15.72 11.98 -10.74
C VAL A 194 -16.27 11.40 -9.43
N ALA A 195 -17.48 10.85 -9.51
CA ALA A 195 -18.08 10.13 -8.39
C ALA A 195 -17.19 8.94 -8.01
N THR A 196 -16.86 8.82 -6.73
CA THR A 196 -15.87 7.86 -6.24
C THR A 196 -16.38 7.14 -4.99
N ASP A 197 -16.35 5.81 -5.01
CA ASP A 197 -16.58 4.98 -3.82
C ASP A 197 -15.23 4.66 -3.18
N ILE A 198 -15.06 5.02 -1.90
CA ILE A 198 -13.87 4.70 -1.12
C ILE A 198 -14.23 3.57 -0.16
N LEU A 199 -13.45 2.49 -0.20
CA LEU A 199 -13.68 1.28 0.58
C LEU A 199 -12.55 1.03 1.57
N GLY A 200 -12.88 0.59 2.78
CA GLY A 200 -11.85 0.24 3.76
C GLY A 200 -12.37 -0.51 4.98
N TYR A 201 -11.46 -1.06 5.77
CA TYR A 201 -11.70 -1.62 7.10
C TYR A 201 -11.16 -0.66 8.16
N PRO A 202 -11.81 0.50 8.41
CA PRO A 202 -11.32 1.47 9.38
C PRO A 202 -11.36 0.89 10.79
N VAL A 203 -10.24 1.05 11.50
CA VAL A 203 -10.11 0.72 12.91
C VAL A 203 -10.44 1.98 13.73
N SER A 204 -11.60 1.98 14.38
CA SER A 204 -12.02 3.04 15.29
C SER A 204 -13.00 2.47 16.31
N ARG A 205 -13.30 3.22 17.38
CA ARG A 205 -14.32 2.81 18.36
C ARG A 205 -15.72 2.60 17.75
N LEU A 206 -15.99 3.16 16.57
CA LEU A 206 -17.28 3.05 15.90
C LEU A 206 -17.31 1.95 14.83
N ALA A 207 -16.20 1.74 14.13
CA ALA A 207 -16.15 0.84 12.98
C ALA A 207 -15.56 -0.55 13.29
N HIS A 208 -14.76 -0.66 14.36
CA HIS A 208 -14.16 -1.91 14.85
C HIS A 208 -13.29 -2.71 13.85
N GLY A 209 -13.09 -2.22 12.61
CA GLY A 209 -12.32 -2.90 11.58
C GLY A 209 -12.92 -4.23 11.09
N GLN A 210 -14.10 -4.65 11.54
CA GLN A 210 -14.61 -6.00 11.28
C GLN A 210 -15.39 -6.16 9.97
N LYS A 211 -15.84 -5.04 9.38
CA LYS A 211 -16.62 -5.00 8.14
C LYS A 211 -16.12 -3.88 7.26
N VAL A 212 -16.17 -4.10 5.95
CA VAL A 212 -15.85 -3.06 4.97
C VAL A 212 -16.86 -1.91 5.09
N GLN A 213 -16.32 -0.71 5.24
CA GLN A 213 -17.05 0.55 5.18
C GLN A 213 -16.90 1.16 3.80
N GLN A 214 -17.87 1.97 3.41
CA GLN A 214 -17.91 2.72 2.17
C GLN A 214 -18.17 4.21 2.45
N CYS A 215 -17.41 5.07 1.79
CA CYS A 215 -17.68 6.50 1.67
C CYS A 215 -17.97 6.83 0.21
N ASP A 216 -19.08 7.53 -0.05
CA ASP A 216 -19.46 7.98 -1.38
C ASP A 216 -19.03 9.43 -1.56
N VAL A 217 -18.10 9.68 -2.48
CA VAL A 217 -17.68 11.03 -2.86
C VAL A 217 -18.46 11.42 -4.10
N THR A 218 -19.42 12.32 -3.94
CA THR A 218 -20.19 12.87 -5.06
C THR A 218 -19.35 13.84 -5.89
N ALA A 219 -19.55 13.82 -7.21
CA ALA A 219 -18.94 14.75 -8.15
C ALA A 219 -19.44 16.19 -7.98
#